data_AF-A0A9D1M6M6-F1
#
_entry.id   AF-A0A9D1M6M6-F1
#
_cell.length_a   1.000
_cell.length_b   1.000
_cell.length_c   1.000
_cell.angle_alpha   90.00
_cell.angle_beta   90.00
_cell.angle_gamma   90.00
#
_symmetry.space_group_name_H-M   'P 1'
#
loop_
_entity.id
_entity.type
_entity.pdbx_description
1 polymer ?
#
loop_
_entity_poly.entity_id
_entity_poly.type
_entity_poly.pdbx_seq_one_letter_code
_entity_poly.pdbx_strand_id
1 'polypeptide(L)' 'MNLDAKITERQFRILELLSLGYAEKEIAEEMGVSVRTIDNTICRLKEKINVHKST' A
#
# COMPACT_ATOMS: atom_id res chain seq x y z
N MET A 1 13.89 10.20 -0.22
CA MET A 1 12.46 9.83 -0.14
C MET A 1 12.09 9.85 1.34
N ASN A 2 11.42 10.91 1.83
CA ASN A 2 11.00 10.99 3.23
C ASN A 2 9.71 10.19 3.42
N LEU A 3 9.83 8.98 3.99
CA LEU A 3 8.74 8.08 4.35
C LEU A 3 8.41 8.19 5.86
N ASP A 4 8.44 9.39 6.43
CA ASP A 4 8.07 9.65 7.84
C ASP A 4 6.56 9.47 8.12
N ALA A 5 5.79 9.01 7.15
CA ALA A 5 4.49 8.41 7.41
C ALA A 5 4.74 7.06 8.09
N LYS A 6 4.25 6.89 9.33
CA LYS A 6 4.31 5.61 10.06
C LYS A 6 3.50 4.54 9.30
N ILE A 7 4.17 3.90 8.34
CA ILE A 7 3.67 2.80 7.52
C ILE A 7 3.87 1.53 8.34
N THR A 8 2.82 0.73 8.48
CA THR A 8 2.94 -0.57 9.14
C THR A 8 3.65 -1.56 8.22
N GLU A 9 4.28 -2.61 8.76
CA GLU A 9 4.97 -3.63 7.93
C GLU A 9 4.07 -4.19 6.82
N ARG A 10 2.78 -4.40 7.13
CA ARG A 10 1.79 -4.86 6.15
C ARG A 10 1.58 -3.87 5.01
N GLN A 11 1.54 -2.57 5.32
CA GLN A 11 1.40 -1.52 4.34
C GLN A 11 2.66 -1.36 3.48
N PHE A 12 3.84 -1.53 4.09
CA PHE A 12 5.12 -1.50 3.38
C PHE A 12 5.21 -2.66 2.39
N ARG A 13 4.82 -3.88 2.81
CA ARG A 13 4.80 -5.06 1.93
C ARG A 13 3.91 -4.87 0.72
N ILE A 14 2.73 -4.26 0.88
CA ILE A 14 1.84 -3.94 -0.24
C ILE A 14 2.51 -2.94 -1.19
N LEU A 15 3.17 -1.90 -0.65
CA LEU A 15 3.87 -0.91 -1.46
C LEU A 15 5.05 -1.52 -2.25
N GLU A 16 5.79 -2.44 -1.63
CA GLU A 16 6.88 -3.18 -2.26
C GLU A 16 6.37 -4.05 -3.42
N LEU A 17 5.31 -4.82 -3.23
CA LEU A 17 4.76 -5.64 -4.30
C LEU A 17 4.20 -4.78 -5.45
N LEU A 18 3.57 -3.66 -5.13
CA LEU A 18 3.12 -2.69 -6.15
C LEU A 18 4.30 -2.09 -6.92
N SER A 19 5.43 -1.77 -6.26
CA SER A 19 6.61 -1.21 -6.93
C SER A 19 7.32 -2.23 -7.82
N LEU A 20 7.18 -3.52 -7.52
CA LEU A 20 7.60 -4.63 -8.34
C LEU A 20 6.66 -4.92 -9.53
N GLY A 21 5.50 -4.25 -9.58
CA GLY A 21 4.54 -4.35 -10.69
C GLY A 21 3.43 -5.40 -10.51
N TYR A 22 3.28 -5.95 -9.29
CA TYR A 22 2.21 -6.90 -9.00
C TYR A 22 0.83 -6.23 -9.08
N ALA A 23 -0.15 -6.94 -9.63
CA ALA A 23 -1.54 -6.53 -9.61
C ALA A 23 -2.17 -6.73 -8.22
N GLU A 24 -3.17 -5.93 -7.88
CA GLU A 24 -3.86 -6.00 -6.57
C GLU A 24 -4.42 -7.40 -6.26
N LYS A 25 -4.82 -8.15 -7.29
CA LYS A 25 -5.28 -9.53 -7.18
C LYS A 25 -4.16 -10.48 -6.75
N GLU A 26 -2.99 -10.36 -7.36
CA GLU A 26 -1.81 -11.19 -7.04
C GLU A 26 -1.32 -10.88 -5.62
N ILE A 27 -1.34 -9.60 -5.22
CA ILE A 27 -1.01 -9.18 -3.85
C ILE A 27 -2.01 -9.76 -2.85
N ALA A 28 -3.30 -9.77 -3.19
CA ALA A 28 -4.35 -10.32 -2.34
C ALA A 28 -4.17 -11.83 -2.15
N GLU A 29 -3.84 -12.56 -3.22
CA GLU A 29 -3.51 -13.97 -3.20
C GLU A 29 -2.26 -14.26 -2.36
N GLU A 30 -1.17 -13.52 -2.55
CA GLU A 30 0.08 -13.66 -1.78
C GLU A 30 -0.15 -13.39 -0.28
N MET A 31 -0.99 -12.43 0.05
CA MET A 31 -1.27 -12.03 1.44
C MET A 31 -2.43 -12.78 2.10
N GLY A 32 -3.11 -13.66 1.36
CA GLY A 32 -4.25 -14.43 1.86
C GLY A 32 -5.44 -13.56 2.30
N VAL A 33 -5.68 -12.44 1.61
CA VAL A 33 -6.78 -11.50 1.92
C VAL A 33 -7.64 -11.25 0.69
N SER A 34 -8.79 -10.62 0.87
CA SER A 34 -9.61 -10.21 -0.27
C SER A 34 -8.95 -9.06 -1.05
N VAL A 35 -9.16 -9.03 -2.37
CA VAL A 35 -8.75 -7.91 -3.23
C VAL A 35 -9.30 -6.58 -2.72
N ARG A 36 -10.53 -6.59 -2.20
CA ARG A 36 -11.16 -5.42 -1.56
C ARG A 36 -10.39 -4.93 -0.32
N THR A 37 -9.74 -5.83 0.41
CA THR A 37 -8.88 -5.45 1.55
C THR A 37 -7.63 -4.73 1.05
N ILE A 38 -7.03 -5.21 -0.04
CA ILE A 38 -5.87 -4.58 -0.67
C ILE A 38 -6.24 -3.19 -1.20
N ASP A 39 -7.31 -3.07 -2.00
CA ASP A 39 -7.83 -1.81 -2.53
C ASP A 39 -8.07 -0.76 -1.43
N ASN A 40 -8.81 -1.13 -0.37
CA ASN A 40 -9.04 -0.25 0.78
C ASN A 40 -7.72 0.18 1.47
N THR A 41 -6.75 -0.73 1.55
CA THR A 41 -5.45 -0.43 2.17
C THR A 41 -4.65 0.53 1.30
N ILE A 42 -4.66 0.36 -0.02
CA ILE A 42 -4.01 1.24 -0.99
C ILE A 42 -4.64 2.63 -0.97
N CYS A 43 -5.98 2.73 -0.95
CA CYS A 43 -6.69 4.01 -0.84
C CYS A 43 -6.24 4.79 0.40
N ARG A 44 -6.26 4.13 1.57
CA ARG A 44 -5.77 4.73 2.83
C ARG A 44 -4.28 5.08 2.79
N LEU A 45 -3.48 4.29 2.07
CA LEU A 45 -2.05 4.55 1.89
C LEU A 45 -1.82 5.80 1.05
N LYS A 46 -2.54 5.93 -0.06
CA LYS A 46 -2.51 7.09 -0.96
C LYS A 46 -2.93 8.34 -0.21
N GLU A 47 -3.99 8.27 0.59
CA GLU A 47 -4.41 9.39 1.46
C GLU A 47 -3.29 9.79 2.42
N LYS A 48 -2.71 8.85 3.16
CA LYS A 48 -1.59 9.11 4.08
C LYS A 48 -0.39 9.76 3.37
N ILE A 49 0.03 9.23 2.22
CA ILE A 49 1.19 9.74 1.48
C ILE A 49 0.90 11.10 0.84
N ASN A 50 -0.33 11.31 0.33
CA ASN A 50 -0.72 12.57 -0.30
C ASN A 50 -0.83 13.72 0.72
N VAL A 51 -1.20 13.44 1.98
CA VAL A 51 -1.21 14.44 3.06
C VAL A 51 0.21 14.96 3.36
N HIS A 52 1.25 14.13 3.17
CA HIS A 52 2.65 14.56 3.30
C HIS A 52 3.19 15.28 2.05
N LYS A 53 2.41 15.36 0.97
CA LYS A 53 2.76 16.07 -0.26
C LYS A 53 2.26 17.52 -0.19
N SER A 54 2.66 18.25 0.85
CA SER A 54 2.36 19.67 1.00
C SER A 54 3.61 20.44 1.44
N THR A 55 4.10 21.27 0.49
CA THR A 55 4.97 22.45 0.60
C THR A 55 6.36 22.31 1.21
#